data_AF-A0A972F7B5-F1
#
_entry.id   AF-A0A972F7B5-F1
#
_cell.length_a   1.000
_cell.length_b   1.000
_cell.length_c   1.000
_cell.angle_alpha   90.00
_cell.angle_beta   90.00
_cell.angle_gamma   90.00
#
_symmetry.space_group_name_H-M   'P 1'
#
loop_
_entity.id
_entity.type
_entity.pdbx_description
1 polymer ?
#
loop_
_entity_poly.entity_id
_entity_poly.type
_entity_poly.pdbx_seq_one_letter_code
_entity_poly.pdbx_strand_id
1 'polypeptide(L)'
;MLETRRQSFILRIGFAIILGALTTGVAAQAWQPPPKPSPGLMPNPNVGQPLYETYCASCHGADLNGTEVGPPMLHKIYEPSHHSDAAFQMAVAQGVRAHHWQYGDMPPVEELTPDQVAHITAYIRMHQRRVGIR
;
A
#
# COMPACT_ATOMS: atom_id res chain seq x y z
N MET A 1 37.32 63.06 -17.85
CA MET A 1 36.63 61.80 -18.20
C MET A 1 36.74 60.82 -17.01
N LEU A 2 36.07 61.09 -15.88
CA LEU A 2 36.05 60.17 -14.71
C LEU A 2 34.78 60.33 -13.84
N GLU A 3 33.71 60.92 -14.38
CA GLU A 3 32.43 61.19 -13.70
C GLU A 3 31.39 60.06 -13.89
N THR A 4 31.80 58.79 -13.82
CA THR A 4 30.83 57.70 -14.16
C THR A 4 31.07 56.34 -13.52
N ARG A 5 32.06 56.20 -12.62
CA ARG A 5 32.45 54.88 -12.08
C ARG A 5 32.16 54.65 -10.60
N ARG A 6 31.51 55.59 -9.91
CA ARG A 6 31.16 55.46 -8.48
C ARG A 6 29.68 55.20 -8.18
N GLN A 7 28.80 55.24 -9.18
CA GLN A 7 27.36 54.98 -9.02
C GLN A 7 26.96 53.50 -9.18
N SER A 8 27.87 52.64 -9.64
CA SER A 8 27.55 51.23 -9.94
C SER A 8 27.72 50.27 -8.77
N PHE A 9 28.11 50.75 -7.58
CA PHE A 9 28.39 49.86 -6.43
C PHE A 9 27.23 49.73 -5.43
N ILE A 10 26.24 50.63 -5.47
CA ILE A 10 25.09 50.59 -4.56
C ILE A 10 23.94 49.72 -5.12
N LEU A 11 23.95 49.43 -6.43
CA LEU A 11 22.91 48.63 -7.10
C LEU A 11 23.22 47.11 -7.17
N ARG A 12 24.06 46.58 -6.28
CA ARG A 12 24.33 45.13 -6.14
C ARG A 12 24.20 44.58 -4.73
N ILE A 13 23.72 45.38 -3.78
CA ILE A 13 23.44 44.94 -2.40
C ILE A 13 21.92 44.71 -2.20
N GLY A 14 21.08 45.21 -3.11
CA GLY A 14 19.61 45.06 -3.07
C GLY A 14 19.04 43.75 -3.64
N PHE A 15 19.85 42.69 -3.80
CA PHE A 15 19.40 41.39 -4.33
C PHE A 15 19.95 40.21 -3.50
N ALA A 16 20.12 40.40 -2.19
CA ALA A 16 20.67 39.40 -1.29
C ALA A 16 19.79 39.06 -0.08
N ILE A 17 18.53 39.52 -0.02
CA ILE A 17 17.63 39.25 1.12
C ILE A 17 16.18 39.01 0.66
N ILE A 18 15.97 38.03 -0.23
CA ILE A 18 14.71 37.26 -0.29
C ILE A 18 15.10 35.78 -0.37
N LEU A 19 15.84 35.34 0.65
CA LEU A 19 16.19 33.94 0.86
C LEU A 19 15.70 33.60 2.27
N GLY A 20 14.51 32.99 2.37
CA GLY A 20 14.05 32.42 3.64
C GLY A 20 12.58 32.66 3.96
N ALA A 21 11.67 31.98 3.26
CA ALA A 21 10.37 31.58 3.81
C ALA A 21 9.59 30.68 2.82
N LEU A 22 10.24 29.67 2.23
CA LEU A 22 9.56 28.59 1.49
C LEU A 22 10.03 27.24 2.05
N THR A 23 9.84 27.06 3.36
CA THR A 23 9.91 25.76 4.03
C THR A 23 8.50 25.34 4.44
N THR A 24 7.55 25.36 3.52
CA THR A 24 6.24 24.76 3.77
C THR A 24 6.35 23.24 3.62
N GLY A 25 6.61 22.59 4.75
CA GLY A 25 6.16 21.24 5.09
C GLY A 25 6.53 20.13 4.10
N VAL A 26 7.70 19.52 4.30
CA VAL A 26 7.79 18.07 4.06
C VAL A 26 6.84 17.46 5.09
N ALA A 27 5.61 17.14 4.67
CA ALA A 27 4.74 16.29 5.48
C ALA A 27 5.52 14.98 5.65
N ALA A 28 6.07 14.76 6.84
CA ALA A 28 6.57 13.45 7.21
C ALA A 28 5.43 12.49 6.90
N GLN A 29 5.63 11.56 5.97
CA GLN A 29 4.66 10.52 5.68
C GLN A 29 4.37 9.81 6.98
N ALA A 30 3.28 10.20 7.64
CA ALA A 30 2.93 9.70 8.95
C ALA A 30 2.71 8.21 8.77
N TRP A 31 3.54 7.40 9.42
CA TRP A 31 3.43 5.96 9.38
C TRP A 31 2.01 5.57 9.81
N GLN A 32 1.19 5.15 8.85
CA GLN A 32 -0.14 4.66 9.14
C GLN A 32 0.00 3.20 9.56
N PRO A 33 -0.32 2.84 10.82
CA PRO A 33 -0.28 1.45 11.23
C PRO A 33 -1.29 0.63 10.41
N PRO A 34 -1.05 -0.68 10.24
CA PRO A 34 -2.01 -1.56 9.60
C PRO A 34 -3.38 -1.47 10.28
N PRO A 35 -4.47 -1.38 9.49
CA PRO A 35 -5.80 -1.56 10.05
C PRO A 35 -5.86 -2.88 10.81
N LYS A 36 -6.45 -2.83 12.00
CA LYS A 36 -6.57 -3.99 12.88
C LYS A 36 -8.03 -4.42 12.92
N PRO A 37 -8.30 -5.74 12.81
CA PRO A 37 -9.63 -6.28 13.09
C PRO A 37 -10.07 -5.98 14.53
N SER A 38 -11.37 -6.05 14.76
CA SER A 38 -12.02 -5.92 16.06
C SER A 38 -11.40 -6.89 17.07
N PRO A 39 -11.13 -6.44 18.32
CA PRO A 39 -10.65 -7.33 19.36
C PRO A 39 -11.58 -8.53 19.57
N GLY A 40 -11.02 -9.73 19.61
CA GLY A 40 -11.79 -10.96 19.81
C GLY A 40 -12.49 -11.51 18.56
N LEU A 41 -12.32 -10.88 17.40
CA LEU A 41 -12.78 -11.45 16.14
C LEU A 41 -12.18 -12.84 15.92
N MET A 42 -13.02 -13.80 15.53
CA MET A 42 -12.60 -15.12 15.07
C MET A 42 -12.79 -15.21 13.54
N PRO A 43 -11.73 -15.04 12.75
CA PRO A 43 -11.82 -15.12 11.30
C PRO A 43 -12.36 -16.47 10.82
N ASN A 44 -13.38 -16.40 9.99
CA ASN A 44 -14.11 -17.55 9.44
C ASN A 44 -13.97 -17.60 7.91
N PRO A 45 -13.39 -18.67 7.33
CA PRO A 45 -13.20 -18.78 5.88
C PRO A 45 -14.52 -18.86 5.10
N ASN A 46 -15.60 -19.38 5.68
CA ASN A 46 -16.91 -19.44 5.01
C ASN A 46 -17.54 -18.04 4.85
N VAL A 47 -17.20 -17.11 5.75
CA VAL A 47 -17.56 -15.69 5.60
C VAL A 47 -16.63 -15.00 4.60
N GLY A 48 -15.35 -15.39 4.59
CA GLY A 48 -14.33 -14.83 3.71
C GLY A 48 -14.49 -15.17 2.24
N GLN A 49 -14.96 -16.37 1.93
CA GLN A 49 -15.11 -16.85 0.55
C GLN A 49 -15.97 -15.91 -0.33
N PRO A 50 -17.24 -15.60 0.02
CA PRO A 50 -18.06 -14.73 -0.81
C PRO A 50 -17.50 -13.31 -0.91
N LEU A 51 -16.79 -12.83 0.12
CA LEU A 51 -16.08 -11.55 0.07
C LEU A 51 -14.91 -11.60 -0.93
N TYR A 52 -14.09 -12.66 -0.89
CA TYR A 52 -13.00 -12.84 -1.84
C TYR A 52 -13.52 -12.94 -3.28
N GLU A 53 -14.59 -13.71 -3.52
CA GLU A 53 -15.23 -13.84 -4.82
C GLU A 53 -15.71 -12.49 -5.36
N THR A 54 -16.29 -11.65 -4.48
CA THR A 54 -16.82 -10.33 -4.85
C THR A 54 -15.72 -9.30 -5.13
N TYR A 55 -14.69 -9.24 -4.28
CA TYR A 55 -13.75 -8.12 -4.26
C TYR A 55 -12.36 -8.44 -4.81
N CYS A 56 -11.99 -9.72 -4.95
CA CYS A 56 -10.61 -10.13 -5.23
C CYS A 56 -10.46 -11.04 -6.45
N ALA A 57 -11.45 -11.90 -6.70
CA ALA A 57 -11.33 -13.00 -7.66
C ALA A 57 -11.14 -12.56 -9.12
N SER A 58 -11.63 -11.38 -9.52
CA SER A 58 -11.45 -10.86 -10.88
C SER A 58 -9.98 -10.66 -11.26
N CYS A 59 -9.12 -10.36 -10.28
CA CYS A 59 -7.68 -10.18 -10.48
C CYS A 59 -6.87 -11.38 -9.99
N HIS A 60 -7.21 -11.95 -8.83
CA HIS A 60 -6.44 -13.02 -8.18
C HIS A 60 -6.94 -14.44 -8.48
N GLY A 61 -7.96 -14.58 -9.32
CA GLY A 61 -8.56 -15.84 -9.73
C GLY A 61 -9.54 -16.37 -8.69
N ALA A 62 -10.68 -16.90 -9.15
CA ALA A 62 -11.69 -17.51 -8.29
C ALA A 62 -11.16 -18.73 -7.52
N ASP A 63 -10.17 -19.42 -8.09
CA ASP A 63 -9.48 -20.58 -7.53
C ASP A 63 -8.16 -20.22 -6.81
N LEU A 64 -7.87 -18.93 -6.62
CA LEU A 64 -6.66 -18.38 -5.99
C LEU A 64 -5.36 -18.63 -6.77
N ASN A 65 -5.42 -19.10 -8.02
CA ASN A 65 -4.26 -19.35 -8.88
C ASN A 65 -3.83 -18.14 -9.72
N GLY A 66 -4.42 -16.97 -9.47
CA GLY A 66 -4.12 -15.76 -10.23
C GLY A 66 -4.85 -15.71 -11.56
N THR A 67 -4.62 -14.62 -12.28
CA THR A 67 -5.09 -14.42 -13.65
C THR A 67 -3.98 -13.74 -14.46
N GLU A 68 -4.27 -13.36 -15.70
CA GLU A 68 -3.37 -12.50 -16.48
C GLU A 68 -3.21 -11.09 -15.87
N VAL A 69 -4.06 -10.70 -14.93
CA VAL A 69 -4.11 -9.35 -14.34
C VAL A 69 -3.54 -9.31 -12.91
N GLY A 70 -3.42 -10.45 -12.23
CA GLY A 70 -3.01 -10.46 -10.84
C GLY A 70 -2.38 -11.79 -10.38
N PRO A 71 -1.53 -11.74 -9.34
CA PRO A 71 -0.76 -12.89 -8.91
C PRO A 71 -1.60 -13.95 -8.19
N PRO A 72 -1.13 -15.21 -8.17
CA PRO A 72 -1.73 -16.28 -7.36
C PRO A 72 -1.58 -16.03 -5.86
N MET A 73 -2.67 -16.20 -5.11
CA MET A 73 -2.62 -16.25 -3.64
C MET A 73 -2.08 -17.59 -3.12
N LEU A 74 -2.11 -18.64 -3.96
CA LEU A 74 -1.49 -19.95 -3.71
C LEU A 74 -0.02 -19.99 -4.13
N HIS A 75 0.77 -19.01 -3.69
CA HIS A 75 2.21 -19.00 -3.90
C HIS A 75 2.95 -18.85 -2.56
N LYS A 76 4.09 -19.53 -2.42
CA LYS A 76 4.88 -19.56 -1.18
C LYS A 76 5.28 -18.17 -0.68
N ILE A 77 5.43 -17.20 -1.59
CA ILE A 77 5.76 -15.83 -1.22
C ILE A 77 4.76 -15.23 -0.23
N TYR A 78 3.49 -15.64 -0.31
CA TYR A 78 2.42 -15.20 0.55
C TYR A 78 2.27 -16.05 1.80
N GLU A 79 3.24 -16.90 2.17
CA GLU A 79 3.18 -17.68 3.40
C GLU A 79 3.18 -16.77 4.66
N PRO A 80 2.55 -17.18 5.77
CA PRO A 80 2.40 -16.36 6.99
C PRO A 80 3.69 -15.77 7.55
N SER A 81 4.83 -16.45 7.41
CA SER A 81 6.13 -15.97 7.89
C SER A 81 6.73 -14.86 7.02
N HIS A 82 6.31 -14.74 5.75
CA HIS A 82 6.83 -13.76 4.80
C HIS A 82 5.83 -12.60 4.55
N HIS A 83 4.58 -12.93 4.21
CA HIS A 83 3.48 -11.96 4.16
C HIS A 83 2.50 -12.32 5.27
N SER A 84 2.68 -11.71 6.44
CA SER A 84 1.78 -11.88 7.58
C SER A 84 0.35 -11.43 7.28
N ASP A 85 -0.62 -11.79 8.11
CA ASP A 85 -2.02 -11.35 7.94
C ASP A 85 -2.16 -9.82 8.00
N ALA A 86 -1.27 -9.13 8.71
CA ALA A 86 -1.23 -7.66 8.71
C ALA A 86 -0.81 -7.08 7.35
N ALA A 87 -0.04 -7.82 6.54
CA ALA A 87 0.30 -7.41 5.18
C ALA A 87 -0.94 -7.42 4.28
N PHE A 88 -1.87 -8.36 4.47
CA PHE A 88 -3.15 -8.38 3.75
C PHE A 88 -4.02 -7.17 4.13
N GLN A 89 -4.05 -6.80 5.43
CA GLN A 89 -4.73 -5.59 5.89
C GLN A 89 -4.18 -4.33 5.22
N MET A 90 -2.86 -4.21 5.14
CA MET A 90 -2.20 -3.09 4.46
C MET A 90 -2.48 -3.07 2.97
N ALA A 91 -2.34 -4.22 2.31
CA ALA A 91 -2.55 -4.34 0.87
C ALA A 91 -3.96 -3.92 0.47
N VAL A 92 -4.98 -4.36 1.22
CA VAL A 92 -6.36 -3.96 0.97
C VAL A 92 -6.58 -2.48 1.24
N ALA A 93 -6.09 -1.95 2.36
CA ALA A 93 -6.39 -0.57 2.76
C ALA A 93 -5.61 0.49 1.98
N GLN A 94 -4.41 0.16 1.47
CA GLN A 94 -3.49 1.14 0.88
C GLN A 94 -3.07 0.79 -0.55
N GLY A 95 -3.47 -0.38 -1.05
CA GLY A 95 -2.92 -0.94 -2.26
C GLY A 95 -1.48 -1.44 -2.08
N VAL A 96 -0.90 -1.93 -3.17
CA VAL A 96 0.47 -2.46 -3.21
C VAL A 96 1.16 -1.97 -4.46
N ARG A 97 2.35 -1.40 -4.30
CA ARG A 97 3.23 -1.13 -5.44
C ARG A 97 3.83 -2.43 -5.94
N ALA A 98 3.87 -2.63 -7.26
CA ALA A 98 4.46 -3.81 -7.87
C ALA A 98 5.92 -4.00 -7.40
N HIS A 99 6.25 -5.19 -6.90
CA HIS A 99 7.62 -5.51 -6.47
C HIS A 99 8.02 -6.99 -6.63
N HIS A 100 7.08 -7.93 -6.55
CA HIS A 100 7.36 -9.36 -6.74
C HIS A 100 6.94 -9.91 -8.10
N TRP A 101 6.00 -9.22 -8.75
CA TRP A 101 5.39 -9.63 -10.01
C TRP A 101 5.28 -8.44 -10.96
N GLN A 102 5.03 -8.72 -12.25
CA GLN A 102 4.89 -7.70 -13.29
C GLN A 102 3.41 -7.50 -13.70
N TYR A 103 2.50 -7.52 -12.73
CA TYR A 103 1.06 -7.26 -12.95
C TYR A 103 0.68 -5.77 -12.84
N GLY A 104 1.60 -4.94 -12.35
CA GLY A 104 1.32 -3.55 -11.98
C GLY A 104 0.90 -3.42 -10.52
N ASP A 105 0.52 -2.20 -10.15
CA ASP A 105 0.12 -1.87 -8.80
C ASP A 105 -1.27 -2.45 -8.48
N MET A 106 -1.44 -2.98 -7.28
CA MET A 106 -2.74 -3.35 -6.74
C MET A 106 -3.39 -2.09 -6.15
N PRO A 107 -4.60 -1.68 -6.59
CA PRO A 107 -5.31 -0.57 -5.97
C PRO A 107 -5.82 -0.95 -4.57
N PRO A 108 -6.08 0.04 -3.68
CA PRO A 108 -6.82 -0.21 -2.45
C PRO A 108 -8.26 -0.65 -2.76
N VAL A 109 -8.87 -1.39 -1.83
CA VAL A 109 -10.29 -1.78 -1.87
C VAL A 109 -10.99 -1.12 -0.68
N GLU A 110 -11.58 0.06 -0.92
CA GLU A 110 -12.09 0.96 0.12
C GLU A 110 -13.36 0.44 0.82
N GLU A 111 -14.08 -0.47 0.16
CA GLU A 111 -15.35 -1.02 0.63
C GLU A 111 -15.18 -2.09 1.73
N LEU A 112 -13.95 -2.57 1.96
CA LEU A 112 -13.67 -3.64 2.92
C LEU A 112 -13.23 -3.09 4.28
N THR A 113 -13.96 -3.49 5.32
CA THR A 113 -13.56 -3.28 6.71
C THR A 113 -12.43 -4.23 7.13
N PRO A 114 -11.65 -3.91 8.18
CA PRO A 114 -10.60 -4.80 8.67
C PRO A 114 -11.10 -6.21 9.07
N ASP A 115 -12.33 -6.31 9.58
CA ASP A 115 -12.94 -7.60 9.95
C ASP A 115 -13.23 -8.43 8.71
N GLN A 116 -13.78 -7.82 7.66
CA GLN A 116 -14.00 -8.49 6.38
C GLN A 116 -12.68 -8.96 5.75
N VAL A 117 -11.63 -8.13 5.80
CA VAL A 117 -10.30 -8.53 5.32
C VAL A 117 -9.77 -9.71 6.13
N ALA A 118 -9.97 -9.74 7.45
CA ALA A 118 -9.55 -10.89 8.26
C ALA A 118 -10.28 -12.19 7.84
N HIS A 119 -11.59 -12.11 7.55
CA HIS A 119 -12.35 -13.23 7.00
C HIS A 119 -11.78 -13.70 5.64
N ILE A 120 -11.50 -12.77 4.72
CA ILE A 120 -10.87 -13.06 3.43
C ILE A 120 -9.50 -13.72 3.62
N THR A 121 -8.66 -13.18 4.49
CA THR A 121 -7.35 -13.76 4.79
C THR A 121 -7.51 -15.19 5.33
N ALA A 122 -8.48 -15.45 6.22
CA ALA A 122 -8.74 -16.80 6.71
C ALA A 122 -9.13 -17.79 5.59
N TYR A 123 -9.92 -17.35 4.61
CA TYR A 123 -10.22 -18.11 3.41
C TYR A 123 -8.94 -18.44 2.61
N ILE A 124 -8.11 -17.43 2.32
CA ILE A 124 -6.83 -17.62 1.62
C ILE A 124 -5.92 -18.59 2.37
N ARG A 125 -5.74 -18.41 3.69
CA ARG A 125 -4.91 -19.28 4.53
C ARG A 125 -5.42 -20.72 4.55
N MET A 126 -6.73 -20.92 4.57
CA MET A 126 -7.31 -22.25 4.50
C MET A 126 -6.89 -22.96 3.22
N HIS A 127 -6.94 -22.29 2.07
CA HIS A 127 -6.54 -22.87 0.79
C HIS A 127 -5.02 -23.04 0.67
N GLN A 128 -4.22 -22.09 1.14
CA GLN A 128 -2.76 -22.22 1.23
C GLN A 128 -2.36 -23.48 2.01
N ARG A 129 -2.97 -23.73 3.17
CA ARG A 129 -2.69 -24.94 3.97
C ARG A 129 -3.04 -26.24 3.24
N ARG A 130 -4.12 -26.25 2.45
CA ARG A 130 -4.54 -27.42 1.66
C ARG A 130 -3.52 -27.79 0.58
N VAL A 131 -2.77 -26.81 0.08
CA VAL A 131 -1.71 -27.01 -0.92
C VAL A 131 -0.29 -27.02 -0.31
N GLY A 132 -0.17 -27.03 1.02
CA GLY A 132 1.10 -27.18 1.73
C GLY A 132 1.88 -25.89 2.02
N ILE A 133 1.29 -24.72 1.78
CA ILE A 133 1.86 -23.40 2.15
C ILE A 133 1.46 -23.11 3.61
N ARG A 134 2.43 -22.82 4.49
CA ARG A 134 2.24 -22.74 5.94
C ARG A 134 3.01 -21.60 6.59
#